data_AF-A0AAI8MNH1-F1
#
_entry.id   AF-A0AAI8MNH1-F1
#
_cell.length_a   1.000
_cell.length_b   1.000
_cell.length_c   1.000
_cell.angle_alpha   90.00
_cell.angle_beta   90.00
_cell.angle_gamma   90.00
#
_symmetry.space_group_name_H-M   'P 1'
#
loop_
_entity.id
_entity.type
_entity.pdbx_description
1 polymer ?
#
loop_
_entity_poly.entity_id
_entity_poly.type
_entity_poly.pdbx_seq_one_letter_code
_entity_poly.pdbx_strand_id
1 'polypeptide(L)' 'MQKVVIFGAGNCGRLIGANLMQDKNVEIIAFIDNDPQKAGQKICLENTQDSTGGG' A
#
# COMPACT_ATOMS: atom_id res chain seq x y z
N MET A 1 7.46 -12.48 10.85
CA MET A 1 6.45 -11.58 10.29
C MET A 1 6.77 -10.15 10.71
N GLN A 2 7.11 -9.31 9.75
CA GLN A 2 7.49 -7.92 9.93
C GLN A 2 6.26 -7.02 9.77
N LYS A 3 6.00 -6.17 10.75
CA LYS A 3 4.88 -5.23 10.74
C LYS A 3 5.33 -3.90 10.17
N VAL A 4 4.58 -3.35 9.22
CA VAL A 4 4.92 -2.11 8.51
C VAL A 4 3.81 -1.08 8.65
N VAL A 5 4.22 0.16 8.92
CA VAL A 5 3.37 1.35 8.85
C VAL A 5 3.88 2.23 7.71
N ILE A 6 2.98 2.71 6.86
CA ILE A 6 3.31 3.60 5.75
C ILE A 6 2.81 5.01 6.06
N PHE A 7 3.73 5.98 6.08
CA PHE A 7 3.39 7.42 6.20
C PHE A 7 3.21 8.00 4.79
N GLY A 8 1.99 8.43 4.50
CA GLY A 8 1.50 8.85 3.19
C GLY A 8 0.68 7.76 2.51
N ALA A 9 -0.61 8.02 2.29
CA ALA A 9 -1.56 7.14 1.60
C ALA A 9 -1.89 7.63 0.17
N GLY A 10 -1.02 8.49 -0.38
CA GLY A 10 -1.06 8.91 -1.79
C GLY A 10 -0.49 7.85 -2.74
N ASN A 11 -0.22 8.25 -3.99
CA ASN A 11 0.23 7.34 -5.04
C ASN A 11 1.46 6.51 -4.64
N CYS A 12 2.52 7.15 -4.14
CA CYS A 12 3.75 6.44 -3.77
C CYS A 12 3.54 5.48 -2.61
N GLY A 13 2.79 5.88 -1.58
CA GLY A 13 2.48 5.02 -0.44
C GLY A 13 1.72 3.77 -0.85
N ARG A 14 0.74 3.93 -1.77
CA ARG A 14 0.01 2.79 -2.35
C ARG A 14 0.90 1.88 -3.19
N LEU A 15 1.79 2.42 -4.01
CA LEU A 15 2.73 1.60 -4.80
C LEU A 15 3.71 0.81 -3.92
N ILE A 16 4.23 1.45 -2.87
CA ILE A 16 5.10 0.78 -1.88
C ILE A 16 4.31 -0.33 -1.17
N GLY A 17 3.09 -0.02 -0.72
CA GLY A 17 2.22 -1.00 -0.06
C GLY A 17 1.91 -2.21 -0.95
N ALA A 18 1.58 -1.96 -2.22
CA ALA A 18 1.32 -3.01 -3.20
C ALA A 18 2.54 -3.94 -3.40
N ASN A 19 3.75 -3.38 -3.50
CA ASN A 19 4.97 -4.17 -3.63
C ASN A 19 5.29 -4.96 -2.35
N LEU A 20 5.14 -4.35 -1.18
CA LEU A 20 5.40 -5.00 0.11
C LEU A 20 4.43 -6.15 0.39
N MET A 21 3.17 -6.05 -0.05
CA MET A 21 2.19 -7.11 0.10
C MET A 21 2.52 -8.39 -0.68
N GLN A 22 3.46 -8.35 -1.63
CA GLN A 22 3.93 -9.55 -2.32
C GLN A 22 4.80 -10.45 -1.42
N ASP A 23 5.41 -9.90 -0.36
CA ASP A 23 6.18 -10.67 0.62
C ASP A 23 5.26 -11.23 1.72
N LYS A 24 5.15 -12.56 1.77
CA LYS A 24 4.34 -13.27 2.78
C LYS A 24 4.83 -13.08 4.22
N ASN A 25 6.04 -12.56 4.42
CA ASN A 25 6.58 -12.22 5.74
C ASN A 25 6.25 -10.79 6.19
N VAL A 26 5.59 -9.98 5.36
CA VAL A 26 5.23 -8.59 5.66
C VAL A 26 3.73 -8.46 5.94
N GLU A 27 3.40 -7.73 7.00
CA GLU A 27 2.03 -7.34 7.35
C GLU A 27 1.97 -5.81 7.41
N ILE A 28 1.23 -5.19 6.48
CA ILE A 28 0.97 -3.74 6.54
C ILE A 28 -0.19 -3.52 7.51
N ILE A 29 0.10 -2.86 8.63
CA ILE A 29 -0.87 -2.70 9.73
C ILE A 29 -1.58 -1.35 9.70
N ALA A 30 -1.00 -0.34 9.05
CA ALA A 30 -1.60 0.99 8.95
C ALA A 30 -1.01 1.84 7.82
N PHE A 31 -1.85 2.74 7.32
CA PHE A 31 -1.45 3.92 6.57
C PHE A 31 -1.77 5.16 7.41
N ILE A 32 -0.82 6.09 7.49
CA ILE A 32 -0.98 7.37 8.19
C ILE A 32 -0.90 8.48 7.15
N ASP A 33 -1.91 9.33 7.06
CA ASP A 33 -1.94 10.46 6.12
C ASP A 33 -2.50 11.69 6.85
N ASN A 34 -2.07 12.88 6.44
CA ASN A 34 -2.54 14.13 7.03
C ASN A 34 -3.85 14.62 6.39
N ASP A 35 -4.27 14.03 5.28
CA ASP A 35 -5.56 14.30 4.65
C ASP A 35 -6.70 13.70 5.51
N PRO A 36 -7.56 14.55 6.12
CA PRO A 36 -8.65 14.08 6.97
C PRO A 36 -9.66 13.22 6.21
N GLN A 37 -9.74 13.32 4.87
CA GLN A 37 -10.64 12.51 4.07
C GLN A 37 -10.21 11.03 4.00
N LYS A 38 -8.94 10.74 4.29
CA LYS A 38 -8.39 9.37 4.27
C LYS A 38 -8.45 8.69 5.64
N ALA A 39 -8.65 9.44 6.71
CA ALA A 39 -8.76 8.89 8.05
C ALA A 39 -9.94 7.91 8.16
N GLY A 40 -9.69 6.72 8.70
CA GLY A 40 -10.70 5.66 8.85
C GLY A 40 -11.11 4.97 7.55
N GLN A 41 -10.55 5.36 6.40
CA GLN A 41 -10.84 4.73 5.12
C GLN A 41 -10.00 3.46 4.91
N LYS A 42 -10.54 2.53 4.13
CA LYS A 42 -9.76 1.38 3.63
C LYS A 42 -8.88 1.84 2.47
N ILE A 43 -7.62 1.38 2.45
CA ILE A 43 -6.73 1.59 1.33
C ILE A 43 -6.83 0.38 0.39
N CYS A 44 -7.22 0.63 -0.86
CA CYS A 44 -7.10 -0.36 -1.92
C CYS A 44 -5.68 -0.30 -2.49
N LEU A 45 -4.99 -1.44 -2.49
CA LEU A 45 -3.70 -1.61 -3.12
C LEU A 45 -3.91 -2.41 -4.41
N GLU A 46 -3.40 -1.91 -5.52
CA GLU A 46 -3.49 -2.58 -6.82
C GLU A 46 -2.57 -3.81 -6.83
N ASN A 47 -3.01 -4.89 -7.45
CA ASN A 47 -2.12 -6.00 -7.75
C ASN A 47 -1.19 -5.59 -8.89
N THR A 48 0.07 -5.34 -8.58
CA THR A 48 1.10 -4.98 -9.57
C THR A 48 1.50 -6.11 -10.53
N GLN A 49 0.85 -7.28 -10.45
CA GLN A 49 1.13 -8.41 -11.35
C GLN A 49 0.61 -8.19 -12.79
N ASP A 50 -0.26 -7.21 -13.03
CA ASP A 50 -0.86 -6.97 -14.36
C ASP A 50 -0.14 -5.92 -15.21
N SER A 51 0.87 -5.22 -14.69
CA SER A 51 1.48 -4.06 -15.37
C SER A 51 2.69 -4.38 -16.27
N THR A 52 2.98 -5.65 -16.56
CA THR A 52 4.01 -6.07 -17.54
C THR A 52 3.46 -6.48 -18.91
N GLY A 53 2.20 -6.13 -19.21
CA GLY A 53 1.64 -6.27 -20.55
C GLY A 53 2.08 -5.14 -21.49
N GLY A 54 3.17 -5.36 -22.22
CA GLY A 54 3.51 -4.55 -23.39
C GLY A 54 2.49 -4.72 -24.52
N GLY A 55 2.25 -3.62 -25.24
CA GLY A 55 1.44 -3.50 -26.45
C GLY A 55 1.51 -2.07 -26.97
#